data_AF-A0AAU5PES9-F1
#
_entry.id   AF-A0AAU5PES9-F1
#
_cell.length_a   1.000
_cell.length_b   1.000
_cell.length_c   1.000
_cell.angle_alpha   90.00
_cell.angle_beta   90.00
_cell.angle_gamma   90.00
#
_symmetry.space_group_name_H-M   'P 1'
#
loop_
_entity.id
_entity.type
_entity.pdbx_description
1 polymer ?
#
loop_
_entity_poly.entity_id
_entity_poly.type
_entity_poly.pdbx_seq_one_letter_code
_entity_poly.pdbx_strand_id
1 'polypeptide(L)'
;MQPRIPRQSAREQGIHRADNDARLTEELAAVIAGARRRALRDGDRHIDTAHLLHSLLESDPEARAVFGDGPQIARLLGYLVQRSIGYGLRWQGTVEDSGALPVVPAAEGWSPLAADALEYACERAALRDGDLACGIDLLAAIVADPESRAVEVLHRAGIESPEVLIWIEGRLEEYVGGAGETAC
;
A
#
# COMPACT_ATOMS: atom_id res chain seq x y z
N MET A 1 -17.38 30.53 -23.22
CA MET A 1 -17.32 29.06 -23.12
C MET A 1 -17.76 28.67 -21.72
N GLN A 2 -18.89 27.97 -21.58
CA GLN A 2 -19.32 27.44 -20.27
C GLN A 2 -18.56 26.13 -19.99
N PRO A 3 -17.97 25.93 -18.80
CA PRO A 3 -17.35 24.65 -18.48
C PRO A 3 -18.45 23.60 -18.25
N ARG A 4 -18.32 22.46 -18.94
CA ARG A 4 -19.19 21.30 -18.75
C ARG A 4 -18.93 20.70 -17.36
N ILE A 5 -20.00 20.22 -16.76
CA ILE A 5 -20.12 19.81 -15.35
C ILE A 5 -19.39 18.48 -15.08
N PRO A 6 -18.60 18.32 -13.99
CA PRO A 6 -17.85 17.08 -13.64
C PRO A 6 -18.66 15.90 -13.07
N ARG A 7 -19.98 15.80 -13.34
CA ARG A 7 -20.85 14.84 -12.61
C ARG A 7 -20.65 13.37 -12.96
N GLN A 8 -20.09 13.06 -14.13
CA GLN A 8 -19.84 11.67 -14.56
C GLN A 8 -18.59 11.11 -13.87
N SER A 9 -17.51 11.89 -13.83
CA SER A 9 -16.23 11.53 -13.21
C SER A 9 -16.39 11.20 -11.72
N ALA A 10 -17.09 12.05 -10.96
CA ALA A 10 -17.33 11.84 -9.54
C ALA A 10 -18.17 10.57 -9.24
N ARG A 11 -19.04 10.17 -10.17
CA ARG A 11 -19.89 8.97 -10.01
C ARG A 11 -19.10 7.69 -10.31
N GLU A 12 -18.29 7.68 -11.38
CA GLU A 12 -17.40 6.56 -11.71
C GLU A 12 -16.36 6.34 -10.60
N GLN A 13 -15.78 7.41 -10.05
CA GLN A 13 -14.87 7.35 -8.90
C GLN A 13 -15.52 6.75 -7.64
N GLY A 14 -16.75 7.17 -7.32
CA GLY A 14 -17.50 6.62 -6.19
C GLY A 14 -17.77 5.11 -6.35
N ILE A 15 -17.96 4.65 -7.59
CA ILE A 15 -18.13 3.24 -7.92
C ILE A 15 -16.80 2.48 -7.74
N HIS A 16 -15.69 2.96 -8.32
CA HIS A 16 -14.38 2.31 -8.14
C HIS A 16 -13.92 2.27 -6.69
N ARG A 17 -14.20 3.32 -5.91
CA ARG A 17 -13.90 3.34 -4.48
C ARG A 17 -14.76 2.35 -3.71
N ALA A 18 -16.08 2.32 -3.94
CA ALA A 18 -16.97 1.40 -3.26
C ALA A 18 -16.72 -0.06 -3.66
N ASP A 19 -16.36 -0.32 -4.91
CA ASP A 19 -16.00 -1.64 -5.41
C ASP A 19 -14.68 -2.12 -4.81
N ASN A 20 -13.68 -1.23 -4.72
CA ASN A 20 -12.47 -1.51 -3.97
C ASN A 20 -12.78 -1.77 -2.50
N ASP A 21 -13.50 -0.87 -1.81
CA ASP A 21 -13.87 -1.03 -0.39
C ASP A 21 -14.59 -2.38 -0.12
N ALA A 22 -15.41 -2.87 -1.06
CA ALA A 22 -16.07 -4.18 -0.96
C ALA A 22 -15.13 -5.38 -1.13
N ARG A 23 -13.93 -5.16 -1.69
CA ARG A 23 -12.86 -6.16 -1.86
C ARG A 23 -11.79 -6.06 -0.76
N LEU A 24 -11.93 -5.18 0.22
CA LEU A 24 -10.97 -5.02 1.32
C LEU A 24 -11.51 -5.59 2.63
N THR A 25 -10.61 -6.10 3.44
CA THR A 25 -10.86 -6.35 4.88
C THR A 25 -11.12 -5.02 5.61
N GLU A 26 -11.83 -5.08 6.75
CA GLU A 26 -12.09 -3.90 7.58
C GLU A 26 -10.78 -3.28 8.11
N GLU A 27 -9.81 -4.13 8.44
CA GLU A 27 -8.47 -3.76 8.86
C GLU A 27 -7.74 -2.98 7.76
N LEU A 28 -7.76 -3.48 6.52
CA LEU A 28 -7.15 -2.79 5.38
C LEU A 28 -7.85 -1.46 5.07
N ALA A 29 -9.18 -1.39 5.18
CA ALA A 29 -9.92 -0.14 5.06
C ALA A 29 -9.49 0.88 6.14
N ALA A 30 -9.26 0.43 7.37
CA ALA A 30 -8.74 1.27 8.45
C ALA A 30 -7.32 1.79 8.18
N VAL A 31 -6.45 0.95 7.61
CA VAL A 31 -5.11 1.32 7.14
C VAL A 31 -5.19 2.43 6.08
N ILE A 32 -6.06 2.31 5.09
CA ILE A 32 -6.25 3.34 4.05
C ILE A 32 -6.77 4.65 4.67
N ALA A 33 -7.70 4.57 5.61
CA ALA A 33 -8.21 5.74 6.31
C ALA A 33 -7.10 6.45 7.13
N GLY A 34 -6.19 5.68 7.75
CA GLY A 34 -5.02 6.21 8.46
C GLY A 34 -4.03 6.89 7.53
N ALA A 35 -3.68 6.26 6.41
CA ALA A 35 -2.82 6.84 5.38
C ALA A 35 -3.38 8.16 4.84
N ARG A 36 -4.70 8.25 4.61
CA ARG A 36 -5.38 9.48 4.19
C ARG A 36 -5.26 10.61 5.22
N ARG A 37 -5.52 10.32 6.51
CA ARG A 37 -5.37 11.32 7.57
C ARG A 37 -3.94 11.83 7.66
N ARG A 38 -2.97 10.95 7.46
CA ARG A 38 -1.53 11.27 7.47
C ARG A 38 -1.14 12.18 6.30
N ALA A 39 -1.54 11.84 5.08
CA ALA A 39 -1.28 12.66 3.90
C ALA A 39 -1.86 14.08 4.07
N LEU A 40 -3.09 14.20 4.58
CA LEU A 40 -3.72 15.49 4.87
C LEU A 40 -2.95 16.29 5.93
N ARG A 41 -2.54 15.64 7.02
CA ARG A 41 -1.76 16.27 8.10
C ARG A 41 -0.39 16.74 7.60
N ASP A 42 0.22 15.97 6.70
CA ASP A 42 1.54 16.25 6.13
C ASP A 42 1.47 17.25 4.96
N GLY A 43 0.27 17.69 4.57
CA GLY A 43 0.05 18.69 3.51
C GLY A 43 0.17 18.12 2.09
N ASP A 44 0.14 16.79 1.94
CA ASP A 44 0.30 16.12 0.67
C ASP A 44 -1.00 16.09 -0.13
N ARG A 45 -0.85 16.30 -1.46
CA ARG A 45 -1.97 16.23 -2.41
C ARG A 45 -2.44 14.81 -2.69
N HIS A 46 -1.57 13.82 -2.46
CA HIS A 46 -1.81 12.42 -2.80
C HIS A 46 -1.41 11.51 -1.64
N ILE A 47 -2.17 10.42 -1.46
CA ILE A 47 -1.75 9.25 -0.71
C ILE A 47 -0.70 8.52 -1.56
N ASP A 48 0.49 8.29 -1.00
CA ASP A 48 1.61 7.59 -1.63
C ASP A 48 1.90 6.26 -0.91
N THR A 49 2.72 5.40 -1.50
CA THR A 49 3.05 4.08 -0.93
C THR A 49 3.74 4.18 0.44
N ALA A 50 4.45 5.27 0.73
CA ALA A 50 5.04 5.50 2.05
C ALA A 50 3.98 5.83 3.12
N HIS A 51 2.91 6.55 2.77
CA HIS A 51 1.77 6.74 3.68
C HIS A 51 1.06 5.43 3.99
N LEU A 52 0.88 4.58 2.96
CA LEU A 52 0.30 3.26 3.11
C LEU A 52 1.17 2.37 4.01
N LEU A 53 2.47 2.29 3.73
CA LEU A 53 3.43 1.53 4.55
C LEU A 53 3.39 1.99 6.01
N HIS A 54 3.40 3.31 6.26
CA HIS A 54 3.34 3.84 7.63
C HIS A 54 2.07 3.39 8.33
N SER A 55 0.90 3.61 7.71
CA SER A 55 -0.37 3.26 8.34
C SER A 55 -0.53 1.76 8.55
N LEU A 56 0.03 0.95 7.64
CA LEU A 56 0.01 -0.50 7.73
C LEU A 56 0.84 -0.98 8.93
N LEU A 57 2.09 -0.52 9.05
CA LEU A 57 2.96 -0.89 10.17
C LEU A 57 2.44 -0.43 11.54
N GLU A 58 1.62 0.62 11.58
CA GLU A 58 0.98 1.11 12.79
C GLU A 58 -0.22 0.26 13.21
N SER A 59 -0.94 -0.32 12.26
CA SER A 59 -2.27 -0.90 12.49
C SER A 59 -2.31 -2.42 12.36
N ASP A 60 -1.39 -3.03 11.62
CA ASP A 60 -1.36 -4.45 11.29
C ASP A 60 -0.12 -5.13 11.92
N PRO A 61 -0.30 -5.90 13.00
CA PRO A 61 0.79 -6.64 13.65
C PRO A 61 1.43 -7.71 12.76
N GLU A 62 0.69 -8.31 11.81
CA GLU A 62 1.24 -9.32 10.92
C GLU A 62 2.16 -8.69 9.89
N ALA A 63 1.73 -7.58 9.28
CA ALA A 63 2.58 -6.80 8.38
C ALA A 63 3.81 -6.24 9.12
N ARG A 64 3.66 -5.87 10.39
CA ARG A 64 4.76 -5.44 11.26
C ARG A 64 5.77 -6.58 11.49
N ALA A 65 5.30 -7.80 11.73
CA ALA A 65 6.14 -8.96 12.06
C ALA A 65 7.08 -9.38 10.92
N VAL A 66 6.74 -9.09 9.67
CA VAL A 66 7.59 -9.31 8.48
C VAL A 66 8.99 -8.71 8.65
N PHE A 67 9.08 -7.58 9.36
CA PHE A 67 10.33 -6.84 9.56
C PHE A 67 11.08 -7.23 10.85
N GLY A 68 10.51 -8.12 11.67
CA GLY A 68 11.02 -8.52 12.97
C GLY A 68 11.19 -7.35 13.96
N ASP A 69 11.94 -7.61 15.03
CA ASP A 69 12.17 -6.66 16.14
C ASP A 69 13.58 -6.02 16.12
N GLY A 70 14.26 -6.09 14.98
CA GLY A 70 15.65 -5.64 14.82
C GLY A 70 15.84 -4.12 14.69
N PRO A 71 17.09 -3.65 14.63
CA PRO A 71 17.39 -2.21 14.47
C PRO A 71 16.92 -1.62 13.13
N GLN A 72 16.77 -2.45 12.09
CA GLN A 72 16.22 -2.05 10.79
C GLN A 72 14.80 -1.51 10.94
N ILE A 73 13.96 -2.17 11.75
CA ILE A 73 12.57 -1.77 11.87
C ILE A 73 12.40 -0.47 12.66
N ALA A 74 13.27 -0.23 13.64
CA ALA A 74 13.32 1.06 14.34
C ALA A 74 13.73 2.20 13.38
N ARG A 75 14.69 1.96 12.48
CA ARG A 75 15.06 2.94 11.44
C ARG A 75 13.94 3.20 10.46
N LEU A 76 13.25 2.15 10.00
CA LEU A 76 12.10 2.26 9.10
C LEU A 76 11.04 3.19 9.69
N LEU A 77 10.60 2.92 10.93
CA LEU A 77 9.64 3.78 11.63
C LEU A 77 10.18 5.20 11.82
N GLY A 78 11.47 5.35 12.13
CA GLY A 78 12.14 6.65 12.24
C GLY A 78 12.03 7.48 10.96
N TYR A 79 12.35 6.90 9.79
CA TYR A 79 12.22 7.58 8.50
C TYR A 79 10.77 7.92 8.17
N LEU A 80 9.82 7.01 8.43
CA LEU A 80 8.40 7.23 8.17
C LEU A 80 7.81 8.36 9.03
N VAL A 81 8.27 8.52 10.27
CA VAL A 81 7.84 9.60 11.18
C VAL A 81 8.48 10.94 10.80
N GLN A 82 9.78 10.96 10.46
CA GLN A 82 10.52 12.20 10.14
C GLN A 82 10.15 12.81 8.77
N ARG A 83 9.31 12.13 7.98
CA ARG A 83 8.87 12.55 6.65
C ARG A 83 8.30 13.97 6.59
N SER A 84 7.68 14.42 7.68
CA SER A 84 7.02 15.73 7.75
C SER A 84 7.97 16.89 8.11
N ILE A 85 9.22 16.62 8.51
CA ILE A 85 10.13 17.63 9.09
C ILE A 85 11.53 17.64 8.45
N GLY A 86 11.91 16.63 7.66
CA GLY A 86 13.20 16.69 6.95
C GLY A 86 13.41 15.60 5.90
N TYR A 87 13.11 14.36 6.26
CA TYR A 87 13.06 13.26 5.29
C TYR A 87 11.83 13.43 4.38
N GLY A 88 11.85 13.03 3.10
CA GLY A 88 10.65 13.08 2.25
C GLY A 88 10.01 14.45 1.93
N LEU A 89 10.50 15.59 2.43
CA LEU A 89 9.99 16.92 2.05
C LEU A 89 10.07 17.18 0.54
N ARG A 90 11.08 16.63 -0.13
CA ARG A 90 11.18 16.69 -1.60
C ARG A 90 10.07 15.92 -2.33
N TRP A 91 9.41 14.99 -1.64
CA TRP A 91 8.28 14.25 -2.18
C TRP A 91 6.99 15.08 -2.08
N GLN A 92 6.94 16.06 -1.18
CA GLN A 92 5.78 16.95 -1.06
C GLN A 92 5.54 17.70 -2.36
N GLY A 93 4.30 17.61 -2.84
CA GLY A 93 3.88 18.23 -4.09
C GLY A 93 4.36 17.51 -5.36
N THR A 94 5.25 16.52 -5.28
CA THR A 94 5.62 15.64 -6.41
C THR A 94 4.71 14.42 -6.45
N VAL A 95 4.38 13.96 -7.65
CA VAL A 95 3.59 12.74 -7.86
C VAL A 95 4.55 11.54 -7.75
N GLU A 96 4.13 10.51 -7.00
CA GLU A 96 4.82 9.21 -7.00
C GLU A 96 4.34 8.43 -8.22
N ASP A 97 5.23 8.22 -9.19
CA ASP A 97 4.89 7.64 -10.48
C ASP A 97 6.15 6.96 -11.04
N SER A 98 5.99 5.74 -11.56
CA SER A 98 7.04 4.99 -12.26
C SER A 98 7.24 5.47 -13.71
N GLY A 99 6.49 6.51 -14.13
CA GLY A 99 6.55 7.06 -15.49
C GLY A 99 5.90 6.17 -16.54
N ALA A 100 5.22 5.10 -16.12
CA ALA A 100 4.39 4.28 -16.99
C ALA A 100 3.16 5.07 -17.42
N LEU A 101 2.68 4.86 -18.65
CA LEU A 101 1.46 5.51 -19.11
C LEU A 101 0.29 5.01 -18.26
N PRO A 102 -0.49 5.89 -17.61
CA PRO A 102 -1.62 5.45 -16.80
C PRO A 102 -2.65 4.77 -17.70
N VAL A 103 -2.84 3.46 -17.52
CA VAL A 103 -3.90 2.69 -18.19
C VAL A 103 -5.27 3.05 -17.60
N VAL A 104 -5.28 3.50 -16.34
CA VAL A 104 -6.44 4.03 -15.61
C VAL A 104 -6.05 5.35 -14.98
N PRO A 105 -6.89 6.41 -15.02
CA PRO A 105 -6.61 7.61 -14.25
C PRO A 105 -6.54 7.26 -12.76
N ALA A 106 -5.43 7.62 -12.11
CA ALA A 106 -5.25 7.43 -10.67
C ALA A 106 -6.48 7.94 -9.92
N ALA A 107 -7.00 7.13 -8.98
CA ALA A 107 -8.13 7.52 -8.16
C ALA A 107 -7.82 8.87 -7.49
N GLU A 108 -8.79 9.79 -7.51
CA GLU A 108 -8.57 11.15 -7.03
C GLU A 108 -8.02 11.17 -5.58
N GLY A 109 -6.87 11.82 -5.39
CA GLY A 109 -6.17 11.87 -4.11
C GLY A 109 -5.21 10.70 -3.83
N TRP A 110 -4.95 9.82 -4.79
CA TRP A 110 -3.90 8.80 -4.75
C TRP A 110 -2.82 9.12 -5.76
N SER A 111 -1.60 8.68 -5.47
CA SER A 111 -0.57 8.57 -6.49
C SER A 111 -0.82 7.35 -7.39
N PRO A 112 -0.34 7.36 -8.65
CA PRO A 112 -0.39 6.20 -9.54
C PRO A 112 0.07 4.91 -8.86
N LEU A 113 1.27 4.89 -8.29
CA LEU A 113 1.82 3.70 -7.66
C LEU A 113 1.03 3.19 -6.45
N ALA A 114 0.45 4.10 -5.67
CA ALA A 114 -0.42 3.70 -4.56
C ALA A 114 -1.76 3.11 -5.04
N ALA A 115 -2.29 3.59 -6.17
CA ALA A 115 -3.50 3.04 -6.77
C ALA A 115 -3.22 1.64 -7.36
N ASP A 116 -2.13 1.50 -8.12
CA ASP A 116 -1.72 0.24 -8.73
C ASP A 116 -1.42 -0.82 -7.66
N ALA A 117 -0.77 -0.43 -6.55
CA ALA A 117 -0.54 -1.33 -5.43
C ALA A 117 -1.85 -1.83 -4.78
N LEU A 118 -2.88 -0.99 -4.68
CA LEU A 118 -4.17 -1.42 -4.13
C LEU A 118 -4.88 -2.40 -5.09
N GLU A 119 -4.84 -2.13 -6.39
CA GLU A 119 -5.39 -3.04 -7.40
C GLU A 119 -4.67 -4.40 -7.37
N TYR A 120 -3.33 -4.38 -7.35
CA TYR A 120 -2.51 -5.59 -7.27
C TYR A 120 -2.76 -6.39 -5.97
N ALA A 121 -2.98 -5.71 -4.84
CA ALA A 121 -3.37 -6.39 -3.59
C ALA A 121 -4.71 -7.12 -3.73
N CYS A 122 -5.68 -6.50 -4.39
CA CYS A 122 -6.98 -7.12 -4.65
C CYS A 122 -6.90 -8.25 -5.69
N GLU A 123 -5.98 -8.19 -6.65
CA GLU A 123 -5.69 -9.29 -7.57
C GLU A 123 -5.05 -10.48 -6.85
N ARG A 124 -4.06 -10.23 -5.98
CA ARG A 124 -3.46 -11.27 -5.11
C ARG A 124 -4.51 -11.98 -4.28
N ALA A 125 -5.42 -11.24 -3.67
CA ALA A 125 -6.47 -11.82 -2.84
C ALA A 125 -7.46 -12.68 -3.62
N ALA A 126 -7.81 -12.26 -4.84
CA ALA A 126 -8.69 -13.03 -5.71
C ALA A 126 -8.12 -14.41 -6.10
N LEU A 127 -6.79 -14.57 -6.11
CA LEU A 127 -6.14 -15.86 -6.38
C LEU A 127 -6.35 -16.90 -5.26
N ARG A 128 -6.78 -16.48 -4.07
CA ARG A 128 -7.07 -17.35 -2.91
C ARG A 128 -8.56 -17.60 -2.74
N ASP A 129 -9.25 -17.92 -3.84
CA ASP A 129 -10.68 -18.27 -3.88
C ASP A 129 -11.66 -17.15 -3.47
N GLY A 130 -11.34 -15.89 -3.78
CA GLY A 130 -12.25 -14.76 -3.57
C GLY A 130 -12.18 -14.11 -2.19
N ASP A 131 -11.08 -14.31 -1.49
CA ASP A 131 -10.77 -13.61 -0.24
C ASP A 131 -10.71 -12.08 -0.44
N LEU A 132 -11.03 -11.36 0.63
CA LEU A 132 -10.82 -9.92 0.72
C LEU A 132 -9.32 -9.62 0.84
N ALA A 133 -8.87 -8.55 0.19
CA ALA A 133 -7.50 -8.08 0.33
C ALA A 133 -7.20 -7.70 1.78
N CYS A 134 -6.08 -8.19 2.30
CA CYS A 134 -5.60 -7.92 3.64
C CYS A 134 -4.31 -7.07 3.61
N GLY A 135 -3.82 -6.71 4.80
CA GLY A 135 -2.60 -5.90 4.92
C GLY A 135 -1.36 -6.56 4.33
N ILE A 136 -1.27 -7.90 4.35
CA ILE A 136 -0.16 -8.64 3.72
C ILE A 136 -0.20 -8.55 2.19
N ASP A 137 -1.38 -8.54 1.57
CA ASP A 137 -1.49 -8.32 0.13
C ASP A 137 -1.02 -6.92 -0.26
N LEU A 138 -1.45 -5.92 0.52
CA LEU A 138 -1.00 -4.55 0.32
C LEU A 138 0.51 -4.44 0.52
N LEU A 139 1.07 -5.09 1.54
CA LEU A 139 2.52 -5.09 1.78
C LEU A 139 3.27 -5.68 0.59
N ALA A 140 2.84 -6.84 0.09
CA ALA A 140 3.44 -7.46 -1.10
C ALA A 140 3.37 -6.51 -2.31
N ALA A 141 2.23 -5.85 -2.50
CA ALA A 141 2.03 -4.93 -3.62
C ALA A 141 2.95 -3.71 -3.58
N ILE A 142 3.05 -3.02 -2.43
CA ILE A 142 3.85 -1.79 -2.33
C ILE A 142 5.36 -2.04 -2.45
N VAL A 143 5.83 -3.24 -2.12
CA VAL A 143 7.26 -3.60 -2.22
C VAL A 143 7.64 -4.22 -3.56
N ALA A 144 6.66 -4.54 -4.42
CA ALA A 144 6.88 -5.14 -5.74
C ALA A 144 7.46 -4.15 -6.76
N ASP A 145 7.10 -2.87 -6.67
CA ASP A 145 7.66 -1.83 -7.55
C ASP A 145 8.87 -1.14 -6.88
N PRO A 146 10.10 -1.28 -7.42
CA PRO A 146 11.29 -0.67 -6.85
C PRO A 146 11.33 0.86 -6.92
N GLU A 147 10.49 1.49 -7.75
CA GLU A 147 10.37 2.94 -7.87
C GLU A 147 9.42 3.54 -6.83
N SER A 148 8.75 2.70 -6.04
CA SER A 148 7.87 3.17 -4.97
C SER A 148 8.66 3.88 -3.86
N ARG A 149 8.05 4.92 -3.29
CA ARG A 149 8.59 5.62 -2.12
C ARG A 149 8.70 4.66 -0.94
N ALA A 150 7.77 3.71 -0.79
CA ALA A 150 7.87 2.66 0.22
C ALA A 150 9.20 1.90 0.10
N VAL A 151 9.58 1.44 -1.08
CA VAL A 151 10.87 0.78 -1.32
C VAL A 151 12.04 1.73 -1.07
N GLU A 152 11.93 3.00 -1.47
CA GLU A 152 12.95 4.01 -1.16
C GLU A 152 13.16 4.17 0.37
N VAL A 153 12.10 4.12 1.18
CA VAL A 153 12.20 4.12 2.65
C VAL A 153 12.83 2.84 3.18
N LEU A 154 12.38 1.68 2.70
CA LEU A 154 12.91 0.37 3.12
C LEU A 154 14.41 0.30 2.87
N HIS A 155 14.86 0.66 1.67
CA HIS A 155 16.27 0.63 1.31
C HIS A 155 17.11 1.53 2.24
N ARG A 156 16.61 2.72 2.60
CA ARG A 156 17.30 3.59 3.58
C ARG A 156 17.32 3.05 4.99
N ALA A 157 16.33 2.26 5.37
CA ALA A 157 16.35 1.49 6.61
C ALA A 157 17.32 0.30 6.56
N GLY A 158 17.86 -0.01 5.37
CA GLY A 158 18.71 -1.17 5.10
C GLY A 158 17.91 -2.45 4.98
N ILE A 159 16.69 -2.38 4.45
CA ILE A 159 15.78 -3.50 4.21
C ILE A 159 15.60 -3.61 2.69
N GLU A 160 15.86 -4.78 2.14
CA GLU A 160 15.77 -5.03 0.71
C GLU A 160 14.39 -5.60 0.36
N SER A 161 13.67 -4.95 -0.55
CA SER A 161 12.30 -5.37 -0.93
C SER A 161 12.19 -6.79 -1.49
N PRO A 162 13.18 -7.35 -2.23
CA PRO A 162 13.10 -8.74 -2.68
C PRO A 162 13.07 -9.74 -1.53
N GLU A 163 13.78 -9.46 -0.42
CA GLU A 163 13.79 -10.33 0.76
C GLU A 163 12.42 -10.33 1.47
N VAL A 164 11.77 -9.16 1.52
CA VAL A 164 10.42 -8.99 2.05
C VAL A 164 9.41 -9.81 1.25
N LEU A 165 9.47 -9.75 -0.09
CA LEU A 165 8.59 -10.53 -0.96
C LEU A 165 8.78 -12.03 -0.77
N ILE A 166 10.03 -12.51 -0.78
CA ILE A 166 10.35 -13.93 -0.58
C ILE A 166 9.78 -14.42 0.75
N TRP A 167 9.89 -13.63 1.81
CA TRP A 167 9.35 -13.98 3.13
C TRP A 167 7.83 -14.09 3.11
N ILE A 168 7.13 -13.14 2.47
CA ILE A 168 5.67 -13.15 2.36
C ILE A 168 5.18 -14.37 1.59
N GLU A 169 5.81 -14.70 0.45
CA GLU A 169 5.40 -15.84 -0.37
C GLU A 169 5.71 -17.18 0.32
N GLY A 170 6.86 -17.30 0.99
CA GLY A 170 7.20 -18.51 1.74
C GLY A 170 6.18 -18.83 2.85
N ARG A 171 5.62 -17.82 3.52
CA ARG A 171 4.54 -18.02 4.49
C ARG A 171 3.23 -18.45 3.84
N LEU A 172 2.89 -17.88 2.68
CA LEU A 172 1.67 -18.25 1.97
C LEU A 172 1.70 -19.73 1.56
N GLU A 173 2.85 -20.22 1.12
CA GLU A 173 3.05 -21.65 0.79
C GLU A 173 2.89 -22.56 2.03
N GLU A 174 3.37 -22.15 3.20
CA GLU A 174 3.19 -22.90 4.46
C GLU A 174 1.70 -22.99 4.87
N TYR A 175 0.91 -21.94 4.68
CA TYR A 175 -0.53 -21.95 4.97
C TYR A 175 -1.32 -22.84 3.99
N VAL A 176 -0.97 -22.83 2.71
CA VAL A 176 -1.63 -23.67 1.69
C VAL A 176 -1.22 -25.14 1.82
N GLY A 177 0.05 -25.42 2.16
CA GLY A 177 0.55 -26.77 2.39
C GLY A 177 0.02 -27.43 3.67
N GLY A 178 -0.22 -26.66 4.73
CA GLY A 178 -0.75 -27.16 6.00
C GLY A 178 -2.22 -27.60 5.99
N ALA A 179 -3.01 -27.15 5.01
CA ALA A 179 -4.42 -27.54 4.86
C ALA A 179 -4.60 -28.94 4.22
N GLY A 180 -3.53 -29.55 3.72
CA GLY A 180 -3.56 -30.85 3.04
C GLY A 180 -3.25 -32.07 3.91
N GLU A 181 -2.85 -31.89 5.17
CA GLU A 181 -2.27 -32.98 5.99
C GLU A 181 -3.00 -33.20 7.32
N THR A 182 -4.33 -33.32 7.27
CA THR A 182 -5.12 -34.01 8.32
C THR A 182 -6.17 -34.91 7.69
N ALA A 183 -5.73 -36.02 7.10
CA ALA A 183 -6.55 -37.20 6.86
C ALA A 183 -5.68 -38.45 6.68
N CYS A 184 -5.33 -39.09 7.79
CA CYS A 184 -5.02 -40.52 7.88
C CYS A 184 -5.53 -41.05 9.22
#